data_AF-A0A5K0WDK5-F1
#
_entry.id   AF-A0A5K0WDK5-F1
#
_cell.length_a   1.000
_cell.length_b   1.000
_cell.length_c   1.000
_cell.angle_alpha   90.00
_cell.angle_beta   90.00
_cell.angle_gamma   90.00
#
_symmetry.space_group_name_H-M   'P 1'
#
loop_
_entity.id
_entity.type
_entity.pdbx_description
1 polymer ?
#
loop_
_entity_poly.entity_id
_entity_poly.type
_entity_poly.pdbx_seq_one_letter_code
_entity_poly.pdbx_strand_id
1 'polypeptide(L)'
;MENGGGGLVVANGKGEAEGRRWRFKPNERLAAVNQQSIRGVLDIVGSNLNGEDGRVVIQLGHGDPSAFESFRTTSTAEDAVVESIRSGKFNRYPPSIGLPAAR
;
A
#
# COMPACT_ATOMS: atom_id res chain seq x y z
N MET A 1 -52.30 -18.23 24.29
CA MET A 1 -50.95 -18.52 23.78
C MET A 1 -51.05 -18.37 22.26
N GLU A 2 -51.04 -17.18 21.64
CA GLU A 2 -50.00 -16.13 21.69
C GLU A 2 -48.60 -16.79 21.74
N ASN A 3 -47.68 -16.63 20.79
CA ASN A 3 -47.40 -15.60 19.78
C ASN A 3 -46.69 -16.30 18.61
N GLY A 4 -46.72 -15.87 17.35
CA GLY A 4 -46.68 -14.50 16.85
C GLY A 4 -45.24 -14.13 16.45
N GLY A 5 -45.03 -13.87 15.16
CA GLY A 5 -43.89 -13.11 14.62
C GLY A 5 -42.80 -13.96 13.98
N GLY A 6 -42.52 -13.87 12.69
CA GLY A 6 -43.06 -13.01 11.65
C GLY A 6 -42.36 -13.38 10.35
N GLY A 7 -43.12 -13.66 9.30
CA GLY A 7 -42.57 -13.74 7.97
C GLY A 7 -42.11 -12.36 7.52
N LEU A 8 -41.12 -12.32 6.64
CA LEU A 8 -41.31 -11.53 5.43
C LEU A 8 -41.07 -12.43 4.23
N VAL A 9 -42.19 -12.76 3.62
CA VAL A 9 -42.34 -13.24 2.26
C VAL A 9 -41.64 -12.24 1.34
N VAL A 10 -40.55 -12.64 0.70
CA VAL A 10 -40.09 -11.90 -0.47
C VAL A 10 -40.79 -12.52 -1.67
N ALA A 11 -41.82 -11.82 -2.11
CA ALA A 11 -42.62 -12.12 -3.27
C ALA A 11 -41.74 -12.31 -4.51
N ASN A 12 -42.18 -13.24 -5.35
CA ASN A 12 -41.66 -13.47 -6.68
C ASN A 12 -41.98 -12.25 -7.56
N GLY A 13 -41.07 -11.27 -7.55
CA GLY A 13 -41.10 -10.07 -8.36
C GLY A 13 -40.20 -10.24 -9.58
N LYS A 14 -40.84 -10.36 -10.75
CA LYS A 14 -40.22 -10.25 -12.07
C LYS A 14 -39.30 -9.02 -12.14
N GLY A 15 -38.05 -9.23 -12.54
CA GLY A 15 -37.13 -8.17 -12.98
C GLY A 15 -35.88 -8.06 -12.12
N GLU A 16 -34.96 -9.03 -12.26
CA GLU A 16 -33.58 -8.88 -11.81
C GLU A 16 -32.94 -7.72 -12.59
N ALA A 17 -32.97 -6.53 -12.02
CA ALA A 17 -31.86 -5.62 -12.23
C ALA A 17 -30.68 -6.23 -11.47
N GLU A 18 -29.96 -7.17 -12.09
CA GLU A 18 -28.61 -7.55 -11.67
C GLU A 18 -27.82 -6.23 -11.53
N GLY A 19 -27.73 -5.73 -10.30
CA GLY A 19 -27.05 -4.48 -10.01
C GLY A 19 -25.66 -4.60 -10.61
N ARG A 20 -25.34 -3.72 -11.57
CA ARG A 20 -24.05 -3.72 -12.28
C ARG A 20 -22.92 -3.72 -11.25
N ARG A 21 -22.41 -4.90 -10.94
CA ARG A 21 -21.31 -5.06 -9.98
C ARG A 21 -20.03 -4.71 -10.72
N TRP A 22 -19.23 -3.82 -10.15
CA TRP A 22 -17.91 -3.52 -10.67
C TRP A 22 -17.03 -4.78 -10.55
N ARG A 23 -16.49 -5.25 -11.68
CA ARG A 23 -15.65 -6.46 -11.78
C ARG A 23 -14.18 -6.09 -11.99
N PHE A 24 -13.67 -5.16 -11.20
CA PHE A 24 -12.23 -4.85 -11.22
C PHE A 24 -11.45 -6.11 -10.85
N LYS A 25 -10.50 -6.48 -11.71
CA LYS A 25 -9.59 -7.59 -11.48
C LYS A 25 -8.15 -7.11 -11.68
N PRO A 26 -7.17 -7.67 -10.96
CA PRO A 26 -5.76 -7.41 -11.22
C PRO A 26 -5.41 -7.78 -12.66
N ASN A 27 -4.48 -7.04 -13.25
CA ASN A 27 -3.87 -7.48 -14.50
C ASN A 27 -3.04 -8.74 -14.22
N GLU A 28 -3.40 -9.86 -14.87
CA GLU A 28 -2.79 -11.17 -14.61
C GLU A 28 -1.27 -11.17 -14.85
N ARG A 29 -0.80 -10.43 -15.86
CA ARG A 29 0.63 -10.27 -16.14
C ARG A 29 1.35 -9.56 -14.99
N LEU A 30 0.77 -8.48 -14.46
CA LEU A 30 1.36 -7.75 -13.34
C LEU A 30 1.31 -8.58 -12.05
N ALA A 31 0.24 -9.35 -11.84
CA ALA A 31 0.12 -10.24 -10.69
C ALA A 31 1.19 -11.33 -10.69
N ALA A 32 1.47 -11.94 -11.85
CA ALA A 32 2.52 -12.95 -11.99
C ALA A 32 3.93 -12.37 -11.74
N VAL A 33 4.22 -11.18 -12.25
CA VAL A 33 5.53 -10.52 -12.08
C VAL A 33 5.78 -10.12 -10.62
N ASN A 34 4.75 -9.70 -9.88
CA ASN A 34 4.88 -9.36 -8.46
C ASN A 34 5.36 -10.54 -7.61
N GLN A 35 4.92 -11.76 -7.91
CA GLN A 35 5.35 -12.98 -7.21
C GLN A 35 6.83 -13.31 -7.44
N GLN A 36 7.42 -12.79 -8.52
CA GLN A 36 8.84 -12.98 -8.86
C GLN A 36 9.73 -11.81 -8.37
N SER A 37 9.15 -10.80 -7.75
CA SER A 37 9.90 -9.66 -7.23
C SER A 37 10.64 -10.00 -5.93
N ILE A 38 11.69 -9.23 -5.60
CA ILE A 38 12.40 -9.36 -4.31
C ILE A 38 11.42 -9.26 -3.14
N ARG A 39 10.49 -8.29 -3.18
CA ARG A 39 9.44 -8.14 -2.16
C ARG A 39 8.56 -9.39 -2.07
N GLY A 40 8.08 -9.91 -3.21
CA GLY A 40 7.24 -11.10 -3.23
C GLY A 40 7.92 -12.34 -2.66
N VAL A 41 9.20 -12.56 -2.97
CA VAL A 41 9.99 -13.65 -2.39
C VAL A 41 10.17 -13.46 -0.88
N LEU A 42 10.47 -12.24 -0.42
CA LEU A 42 10.58 -11.94 1.02
C LEU A 42 9.28 -12.17 1.77
N ASP A 43 8.14 -11.81 1.18
CA ASP A 43 6.81 -12.03 1.77
C ASP A 43 6.51 -13.54 1.89
N ILE A 44 6.86 -14.34 0.87
CA ILE A 44 6.75 -15.81 0.92
C ILE A 44 7.61 -16.37 2.05
N VAL A 45 8.89 -15.99 2.12
CA VAL A 45 9.78 -16.48 3.20
C VAL A 45 9.24 -16.06 4.58
N GLY A 46 8.82 -14.79 4.72
CA GLY A 46 8.27 -14.25 5.97
C GLY A 46 6.98 -14.96 6.42
N SER A 47 6.09 -15.31 5.49
CA SER A 47 4.85 -16.04 5.80
C SER A 47 5.06 -17.48 6.26
N ASN A 48 6.24 -18.05 6.04
CA ASN A 48 6.61 -19.39 6.51
C ASN A 48 7.34 -19.38 7.86
N LEU A 49 7.50 -18.21 8.50
CA LEU A 49 8.08 -18.12 9.84
C LEU A 49 7.10 -18.64 10.90
N ASN A 50 7.64 -19.31 11.92
CA ASN A 50 6.84 -19.75 13.06
C ASN A 50 6.55 -18.56 13.99
N GLY A 51 5.28 -18.20 14.17
CA GLY A 51 4.87 -17.10 15.06
C GLY A 51 5.11 -17.37 16.55
N GLU A 52 5.26 -18.64 16.94
CA GLU A 52 5.58 -19.05 18.31
C GLU A 52 7.11 -19.03 18.59
N ASP A 53 7.93 -18.76 17.57
CA ASP A 53 9.37 -18.63 17.71
C ASP A 53 9.74 -17.22 18.19
N GLY A 54 10.32 -17.12 19.40
CA GLY A 54 10.71 -15.85 20.01
C GLY A 54 12.01 -15.24 19.45
N ARG A 55 12.66 -15.87 18.47
CA ARG A 55 13.88 -15.32 17.87
C ARG A 55 13.56 -14.09 17.00
N VAL A 56 14.42 -13.07 17.11
CA VAL A 56 14.31 -11.87 16.27
C VAL A 56 14.63 -12.20 14.82
N VAL A 57 13.76 -11.76 13.91
CA VAL A 57 13.93 -11.92 12.46
C VAL A 57 14.79 -10.77 11.92
N ILE A 58 15.92 -11.10 11.29
CA ILE A 58 16.80 -10.11 10.64
C ILE A 58 16.48 -10.08 9.13
N GLN A 59 15.88 -8.99 8.65
CA GLN A 59 15.47 -8.85 7.24
C GLN A 59 16.62 -8.37 6.33
N LEU A 60 17.53 -9.26 5.96
CA LEU A 60 18.69 -8.94 5.12
C LEU A 60 18.35 -8.60 3.65
N GLY A 61 17.14 -8.90 3.19
CA GLY A 61 16.69 -8.55 1.84
C GLY A 61 15.95 -7.22 1.75
N HIS A 62 15.74 -6.51 2.87
CA HIS A 62 15.03 -5.24 2.88
C HIS A 62 15.96 -4.11 2.42
N GLY A 63 15.69 -3.53 1.25
CA GLY A 63 16.55 -2.50 0.64
C GLY A 63 16.27 -1.07 1.07
N ASP A 64 15.22 -0.83 1.85
CA ASP A 64 14.90 0.50 2.41
C ASP A 64 15.78 0.78 3.64
N PRO A 65 16.72 1.75 3.56
CA PRO A 65 17.59 2.07 4.69
C PRO A 65 16.83 2.74 5.84
N SER A 66 15.68 3.38 5.58
CA SER A 66 14.93 4.12 6.61
C SER A 66 14.34 3.23 7.71
N ALA A 67 14.23 1.92 7.45
CA ALA A 67 13.83 0.91 8.43
C ALA A 67 14.88 0.73 9.56
N PHE A 68 16.10 1.23 9.37
CA PHE A 68 17.21 1.08 10.29
C PHE A 68 17.62 2.44 10.86
N GLU A 69 17.55 2.61 12.17
CA GLU A 69 17.85 3.89 12.83
C GLU A 69 19.27 4.42 12.57
N SER A 70 20.20 3.54 12.21
CA SER A 70 21.57 3.90 11.84
C SER A 70 21.65 4.68 10.52
N PHE A 71 20.60 4.67 9.70
CA PHE A 71 20.56 5.37 8.41
C PHE A 71 19.61 6.57 8.49
N ARG A 72 20.02 7.60 9.23
CA ARG A 72 19.33 8.90 9.21
C ARG A 72 19.84 9.76 8.06
N THR A 73 18.95 10.59 7.53
CA THR A 73 19.34 11.65 6.61
C THR A 73 20.28 12.64 7.30
N THR A 74 21.09 13.36 6.53
CA THR A 74 21.92 14.45 7.07
C THR A 74 21.04 15.64 7.47
N SER A 75 21.37 16.32 8.56
CA SER A 75 20.67 17.53 9.01
C SER A 75 20.66 18.63 7.94
N THR A 76 21.70 18.71 7.12
CA THR A 76 21.75 19.65 5.98
C THR A 76 20.61 19.44 5.00
N ALA A 77 20.23 18.18 4.73
CA ALA A 77 19.11 17.88 3.84
C ALA A 77 17.77 18.23 4.50
N GLU A 78 17.64 17.99 5.81
CA GLU A 78 16.45 18.37 6.58
C GLU A 78 16.25 19.89 6.57
N ASP A 79 17.30 20.64 6.87
CA ASP A 79 17.29 22.11 6.89
C ASP A 79 16.92 22.68 5.52
N ALA A 80 17.48 22.14 4.44
CA ALA A 80 17.18 22.57 3.08
C ALA A 80 15.71 22.33 2.70
N VAL A 81 15.11 21.21 3.11
CA VAL A 81 13.68 20.93 2.91
C VAL A 81 12.83 21.92 3.69
N VAL A 82 13.16 22.18 4.95
CA VAL A 82 12.45 23.15 5.80
C VAL A 82 12.52 24.55 5.22
N GLU A 83 13.70 24.99 4.77
CA GLU A 83 13.88 26.30 4.12
C GLU A 83 13.06 26.39 2.83
N SER A 84 13.10 25.35 2.00
CA SER A 84 12.35 25.30 0.75
C SER A 84 10.85 25.50 0.97
N ILE A 85 10.28 24.81 1.98
CA ILE A 85 8.87 24.95 2.37
C ILE A 85 8.59 26.37 2.88
N ARG A 86 9.41 26.87 3.82
CA ARG A 86 9.23 28.22 4.41
C ARG A 86 9.35 29.34 3.38
N SER A 87 10.15 29.14 2.34
CA SER A 87 10.34 30.13 1.28
C SER A 87 9.09 30.39 0.44
N GLY A 88 8.19 29.40 0.34
CA GLY A 88 7.03 29.45 -0.56
C GLY A 88 7.36 29.45 -2.05
N LYS A 89 8.65 29.38 -2.44
CA LYS A 89 9.10 29.52 -3.83
C LYS A 89 8.86 28.26 -4.68
N PHE A 90 8.72 27.11 -4.04
CA PHE A 90 8.66 25.80 -4.70
C PHE A 90 7.27 25.15 -4.67
N ASN A 91 6.20 25.93 -4.43
CA ASN A 91 4.83 25.41 -4.26
C ASN A 91 4.06 25.22 -5.58
N ARG A 92 4.72 25.37 -6.73
CA ARG A 92 4.10 25.26 -8.06
C ARG A 92 4.58 24.00 -8.76
N TYR A 93 3.88 23.61 -9.81
CA TYR A 93 4.35 22.54 -10.68
C TYR A 93 5.73 22.86 -11.27
N PRO A 94 6.73 21.97 -11.13
CA PRO A 94 8.01 22.12 -11.78
C PRO A 94 7.89 21.76 -13.28
N PRO A 95 8.93 22.01 -14.08
CA PRO A 95 9.07 21.37 -15.40
C PRO A 95 8.95 19.85 -15.27
N SER A 96 8.50 19.17 -16.34
CA SER A 96 8.39 17.69 -16.36
C SER A 96 9.69 16.97 -16.06
N ILE A 97 10.81 17.66 -16.27
CA ILE A 97 12.16 17.20 -16.04
C ILE A 97 12.68 17.55 -14.63
N GLY A 98 11.87 18.15 -13.77
CA GLY A 98 12.26 18.62 -12.44
C GLY A 98 12.80 20.04 -12.44
N LEU A 99 13.16 20.53 -11.25
CA LEU A 99 13.71 21.87 -11.04
C LEU A 99 15.13 21.95 -11.61
N PRO A 100 15.50 22.97 -12.41
CA PRO A 100 16.85 23.10 -12.95
C PRO A 100 17.97 23.13 -11.89
N ALA A 101 17.70 23.66 -10.70
CA ALA A 101 18.67 23.69 -9.61
C ALA A 101 18.90 22.32 -8.91
N ALA A 102 18.06 21.32 -9.20
CA ALA A 102 18.08 20.00 -8.58
C ALA A 102 18.38 18.87 -9.59
N ARG A 103 18.71 19.22 -10.84
CA ARG A 103 19.05 18.30 -11.92
C ARG A 103 20.52 18.49 -12.30
#